data_AF-A0A6H1ZTK9-F1
#
_entry.id   AF-A0A6H1ZTK9-F1
#
_cell.length_a   1.000
_cell.length_b   1.000
_cell.length_c   1.000
_cell.angle_alpha   90.00
_cell.angle_beta   90.00
_cell.angle_gamma   90.00
#
_symmetry.space_group_name_H-M   'P 1'
#
loop_
_entity.id
_entity.type
_entity.pdbx_description
1 polymer ?
#
loop_
_entity_poly.entity_id
_entity_poly.type
_entity_poly.pdbx_seq_one_letter_code
_entity_poly.pdbx_strand_id
1 'polypeptide(L)' 'MNETCVWTEAYDGNGPWESACGMDWELMEGTPKENKMNFCPSCGKPLEEKPYIEEVEKEDEAP' A
#
# COMPACT_ATOMS: atom_id res chain seq x y z
N MET A 1 -12.50 -2.73 13.93
CA MET A 1 -11.09 -2.85 13.52
C MET A 1 -11.03 -3.82 12.35
N ASN A 2 -10.36 -3.49 11.25
CA ASN A 2 -10.33 -4.32 10.05
C ASN A 2 -9.63 -5.67 10.30
N GLU A 3 -10.07 -6.72 9.61
CA GLU A 3 -9.48 -8.07 9.69
C GLU A 3 -8.13 -8.16 8.97
N THR A 4 -7.90 -7.28 8.00
CA THR A 4 -6.68 -7.15 7.19
C THR A 4 -5.99 -5.82 7.48
N CYS A 5 -4.66 -5.79 7.37
CA CYS A 5 -3.85 -4.58 7.40
C CYS A 5 -3.50 -4.18 5.97
N VAL A 6 -4.21 -3.18 5.44
CA VAL A 6 -3.94 -2.65 4.10
C VAL A 6 -2.67 -1.82 4.14
N TRP A 7 -1.76 -2.07 3.22
CA TRP A 7 -0.52 -1.32 3.02
C TRP A 7 -0.64 -0.55 1.72
N THR A 8 -0.63 0.77 1.80
CA THR A 8 -0.78 1.66 0.64
C THR A 8 0.59 2.22 0.28
N GLU A 9 0.94 2.11 -0.99
CA GLU A 9 2.13 2.74 -1.53
C GLU A 9 1.94 4.26 -1.58
N ALA A 10 2.76 5.02 -0.84
CA ALA A 10 2.58 6.47 -0.73
C ALA A 10 3.06 7.24 -1.97
N TYR A 11 4.00 6.67 -2.72
CA TYR A 11 4.63 7.28 -3.90
C TYR A 11 4.91 6.20 -4.94
N ASP A 12 4.75 6.53 -6.23
CA ASP A 12 5.00 5.62 -7.36
C ASP A 12 6.39 4.95 -7.30
N GLY A 13 6.46 3.72 -6.77
CA GLY A 13 7.64 2.88 -6.73
C GLY A 13 8.80 3.34 -5.85
N ASN A 14 8.70 4.49 -5.16
CA ASN A 14 9.88 5.16 -4.59
C ASN A 14 9.67 5.77 -3.20
N GLY A 15 8.84 5.15 -2.37
CA GLY A 15 8.62 5.63 -1.01
C GLY A 15 8.10 4.56 -0.04
N PRO A 16 7.81 4.98 1.20
CA PRO A 16 7.33 4.06 2.22
C PRO A 16 5.92 3.56 1.90
N TRP A 17 5.63 2.38 2.44
CA TRP A 17 4.29 1.82 2.51
C TRP A 17 3.63 2.26 3.81
N GLU A 18 2.49 2.90 3.71
CA GLU A 18 1.68 3.30 4.86
C GLU A 18 0.67 2.20 5.20
N SER A 19 0.74 1.68 6.41
CA SER A 19 -0.17 0.62 6.85
C SER A 19 -1.40 1.16 7.57
N ALA A 20 -2.53 0.47 7.43
CA ALA A 20 -3.79 0.81 8.09
C ALA A 20 -3.74 0.76 9.63
N CYS A 21 -2.69 0.16 10.20
CA CYS A 21 -2.45 0.16 11.64
C CYS A 21 -1.55 1.32 12.12
N GLY A 22 -1.11 2.21 11.21
CA GLY A 22 -0.32 3.40 11.53
C GLY A 22 1.20 3.18 11.59
N MET A 23 1.69 2.09 10.99
CA MET A 23 3.12 1.86 10.76
C MET A 23 3.49 2.29 9.33
N ASP A 24 4.56 3.06 9.21
CA ASP A 24 5.22 3.33 7.93
C ASP A 24 6.36 2.34 7.73
N TRP A 25 6.52 1.83 6.51
CA TRP A 25 7.54 0.82 6.22
C TRP A 25 8.20 1.05 4.86
N GLU A 26 9.50 1.28 4.88
CA GLU A 26 10.29 1.44 3.65
C GLU A 26 10.86 0.08 3.23
N LEU A 27 10.60 -0.29 1.97
CA LEU A 27 11.21 -1.45 1.33
C LEU A 27 12.35 -0.95 0.43
N MET A 28 13.56 -1.50 0.63
CA MET A 28 14.71 -1.13 -0.18
C MET A 28 14.55 -1.55 -1.65
N GLU A 29 13.90 -2.70 -1.88
CA GLU A 29 13.63 -3.24 -3.20
C GLU A 29 12.29 -4.01 -3.20
N GLY A 30 11.51 -3.81 -4.25
CA GLY A 30 10.26 -4.54 -4.52
C GLY A 30 9.08 -4.19 -3.62
N THR A 31 7.95 -4.88 -3.85
CA THR A 31 6.70 -4.69 -3.10
C THR A 31 6.60 -5.62 -1.88
N PRO A 32 5.63 -5.41 -0.96
CA PRO A 32 5.37 -6.34 0.14
C PRO A 32 5.17 -7.79 -0.34
N LYS A 33 4.47 -7.97 -1.47
CA LYS A 33 4.24 -9.29 -2.06
C LYS A 33 5.50 -9.93 -2.62
N GLU A 34 6.34 -9.17 -3.32
CA GLU A 34 7.63 -9.68 -3.82
C GLU A 34 8.55 -10.10 -2.67
N ASN A 35 8.49 -9.38 -1.55
CA ASN A 35 9.19 -9.67 -0.31
C ASN A 35 8.50 -10.74 0.58
N LYS A 36 7.42 -11.37 0.09
CA LYS A 36 6.66 -12.42 0.80
C LYS A 36 6.12 -11.97 2.17
N MET A 37 5.83 -10.68 2.33
CA MET A 37 5.21 -10.11 3.52
C MET A 37 3.70 -10.41 3.52
N ASN A 38 3.32 -11.55 4.09
CA ASN A 38 1.92 -11.99 4.15
C ASN A 38 1.13 -11.44 5.36
N PHE A 39 1.85 -10.96 6.37
CA PHE A 39 1.27 -10.45 7.63
C PHE A 39 1.98 -9.16 8.02
N CYS A 40 1.24 -8.22 8.60
CA CYS A 40 1.80 -6.97 9.10
C CYS A 40 2.67 -7.23 10.36
N PRO A 41 3.94 -6.81 10.37
CA PRO A 41 4.83 -7.00 11.53
C PRO A 41 4.40 -6.18 12.76
N SER A 42 3.61 -5.10 12.59
CA SER A 42 3.12 -4.30 13.71
C SER A 42 1.94 -4.93 14.44
N CYS A 43 0.93 -5.40 13.70
CA CYS A 43 -0.36 -5.79 14.26
C CYS A 43 -0.71 -7.26 14.07
N GLY A 44 0.12 -8.03 13.35
CA GLY A 44 -0.01 -9.47 13.14
C GLY A 44 -1.13 -9.89 12.19
N LYS A 45 -1.90 -8.95 11.64
CA LYS A 45 -3.02 -9.25 10.72
C LYS A 45 -2.52 -9.58 9.32
N PRO A 46 -3.28 -10.33 8.51
CA PRO A 46 -3.00 -10.51 7.08
C PRO A 46 -2.74 -9.16 6.39
N LEU A 47 -1.75 -9.12 5.50
CA LEU A 47 -1.38 -7.93 4.75
C LEU A 47 -2.07 -7.95 3.38
N GLU A 48 -2.61 -6.80 2.98
CA GLU A 48 -3.12 -6.57 1.63
C GLU A 48 -2.41 -5.37 1.01
N GLU A 49 -1.82 -5.56 -0.17
CA GLU A 49 -1.14 -4.49 -0.90
C GLU A 49 -2.15 -3.62 -1.65
N LYS A 50 -2.01 -2.31 -1.54
CA LYS A 50 -2.70 -1.32 -2.35
C LYS A 50 -1.64 -0.49 -3.10
N PRO A 51 -1.34 -0.84 -4.36
CA PRO A 51 -0.34 -0.11 -5.13
C PRO A 51 -0.78 1.33 -5.36
N TYR A 52 0.18 2.20 -5.68
CA TYR A 52 -0.10 3.57 -6.05
C TYR A 52 -0.97 3.60 -7.30
N ILE A 53 -2.02 4.40 -7.29
CA ILE A 53 -2.87 4.64 -8.46
C ILE A 53 -2.72 6.12 -8.77
N GLU A 54 -2.09 6.45 -9.91
CA GLU A 54 -2.21 7.80 -10.47
C GLU A 54 -3.69 8.03 -10.76
N GLU A 55 -4.34 8.90 -9.99
CA GLU A 55 -5.68 9.38 -10.32
C GLU A 55 -5.56 10.18 -11.61
N VAL A 56 -5.76 9.49 -12.74
CA VAL A 56 -5.96 10.14 -14.03
C VAL A 56 -7.27 10.88 -13.92
N GLU A 57 -7.22 12.19 -13.66
CA GLU A 57 -8.35 13.10 -13.77
C GLU A 57 -8.96 12.91 -15.17
N LYS A 58 -10.04 12.14 -15.26
CA LYS A 58 -10.92 12.17 -16.42
C LYS A 58 -11.72 13.45 -16.27
N GLU A 59 -11.18 14.57 -16.75
CA GLU A 59 -12.02 15.71 -17.09
C GLU A 59 -13.05 15.20 -18.10
N ASP A 60 -14.29 15.16 -17.64
CA ASP A 60 -15.47 14.89 -18.44
C ASP A 60 -15.45 15.78 -19.70
N GLU A 61 -15.14 15.20 -20.85
CA GLU A 61 -15.52 15.77 -22.13
C GLU A 61 -17.05 15.70 -22.21
N ALA A 62 -17.69 16.71 -21.63
CA ALA A 62 -19.12 16.96 -21.73
C ALA A 62 -19.49 17.20 -23.22
N PRO A 63 -20.70 16.79 -23.65
CA PRO A 63 -21.02 16.44 -25.04
C PRO A 63 -20.97 17.57 -26.06
#